data_AF-A0A062V7F0-F1
#
_entry.id   AF-A0A062V7F0-F1
#
_cell.length_a   1.000
_cell.length_b   1.000
_cell.length_c   1.000
_cell.angle_alpha   90.00
_cell.angle_beta   90.00
_cell.angle_gamma   90.00
#
_symmetry.space_group_name_H-M   'P 1'
#
loop_
_entity.id
_entity.type
_entity.pdbx_description
1 polymer ?
#
loop_
_entity_poly.entity_id
_entity_poly.type
_entity_poly.pdbx_seq_one_letter_code
_entity_poly.pdbx_strand_id
1 'polypeptide(L)'
;MKEVFRIIGSEKDLADLNTGEENVHFCFRPSEKNILELVKRCPKLKRIQLPSSYHKTISNTTKMFLNLSNVKLIMGDIWGHRTDIDRFAEIEV
;
A
#
# COMPACT_ATOMS: atom_id res chain seq x y z
N MET A 1 -6.09 -5.59 -16.44
CA MET A 1 -4.62 -5.73 -16.61
C MET A 1 -4.09 -6.24 -15.28
N LYS A 2 -3.23 -7.25 -15.27
CA LYS A 2 -2.69 -7.78 -14.01
C LYS A 2 -1.57 -6.88 -13.50
N GLU A 3 -1.65 -6.51 -12.24
CA GLU A 3 -0.69 -5.66 -11.55
C GLU A 3 -0.20 -6.41 -10.31
N VAL A 4 1.11 -6.36 -10.08
CA VAL A 4 1.72 -7.01 -8.92
C VAL A 4 1.72 -6.02 -7.76
N PHE A 5 1.15 -6.41 -6.63
CA PHE A 5 1.14 -5.66 -5.38
C PHE A 5 2.08 -6.31 -4.37
N ARG A 6 2.92 -5.48 -3.75
CA ARG A 6 3.66 -5.85 -2.55
C ARG A 6 2.72 -5.86 -1.35
N ILE A 7 2.61 -7.00 -0.68
CA ILE A 7 1.75 -7.16 0.49
C ILE A 7 2.51 -6.71 1.74
N ILE A 8 1.86 -5.87 2.55
CA ILE A 8 2.36 -5.41 3.84
C ILE A 8 1.39 -5.90 4.93
N GLY A 9 1.83 -6.91 5.67
CA GLY A 9 1.06 -7.50 6.78
C GLY A 9 1.23 -6.76 8.09
N SER A 10 2.38 -6.13 8.30
CA SER A 10 2.77 -5.50 9.57
C SER A 10 3.66 -4.28 9.37
N GLU A 11 3.88 -3.51 10.44
CA GLU A 11 4.81 -2.38 10.39
C GLU A 11 6.27 -2.81 10.19
N LYS A 12 6.63 -4.06 10.56
CA LYS A 12 7.98 -4.59 10.29
C LYS A 12 8.23 -4.74 8.80
N ASP A 13 7.19 -5.10 8.04
CA ASP A 13 7.31 -5.28 6.59
C ASP A 13 7.56 -3.94 5.87
N LEU A 14 7.16 -2.81 6.45
CA LEU A 14 7.50 -1.47 5.95
C LEU A 14 9.00 -1.20 5.99
N ALA A 15 9.69 -1.74 7.01
CA ALA A 15 11.14 -1.57 7.15
C ALA A 15 11.90 -2.36 6.08
N ASP A 16 11.35 -3.49 5.63
CA ASP A 16 11.91 -4.41 4.63
C ASP A 16 11.49 -4.08 3.18
N LEU A 17 10.90 -2.91 2.95
CA LEU A 17 10.51 -2.47 1.61
C LEU A 17 11.72 -2.07 0.77
N ASN A 18 11.71 -2.51 -0.48
CA ASN A 18 12.68 -2.07 -1.48
C ASN A 18 12.21 -0.75 -2.13
N THR A 19 13.15 0.08 -2.58
CA THR A 19 12.87 1.36 -3.26
C THR A 19 12.19 1.20 -4.62
N GLY A 20 12.18 -0.01 -5.17
CA GLY A 20 11.62 -0.34 -6.48
C GLY A 20 10.13 -0.69 -6.50
N GLU A 21 9.47 -0.77 -5.34
CA GLU A 21 8.06 -1.20 -5.26
C GLU A 21 7.11 -0.14 -5.85
N GLU A 22 6.28 -0.54 -6.81
CA GLU A 22 5.36 0.37 -7.52
C GLU A 22 3.93 0.31 -7.01
N ASN A 23 3.45 -0.87 -6.63
CA ASN A 23 2.10 -1.05 -6.09
C ASN A 23 2.18 -1.78 -4.75
N VAL A 24 1.44 -1.29 -3.75
CA VAL A 24 1.50 -1.79 -2.38
C VAL A 24 0.10 -2.03 -1.85
N HIS A 25 -0.11 -3.14 -1.15
CA HIS A 25 -1.35 -3.48 -0.47
C HIS A 25 -1.12 -3.60 1.03
N PHE A 26 -1.96 -2.93 1.82
CA PHE A 26 -1.93 -3.07 3.28
C PHE A 26 -3.01 -4.05 3.75
N CYS A 27 -2.60 -5.12 4.44
CA CYS A 27 -3.52 -6.03 5.12
C CYS A 27 -3.95 -5.54 6.51
N PHE A 28 -3.36 -4.45 6.98
CA PHE A 28 -3.70 -3.82 8.26
C PHE A 28 -4.05 -2.34 8.04
N ARG A 29 -4.59 -1.70 9.08
CA ARG A 29 -4.88 -0.27 9.04
C ARG A 29 -3.57 0.53 9.17
N PRO A 30 -3.06 1.20 8.12
CA PRO A 30 -1.86 2.00 8.27
C PRO A 30 -2.15 3.27 9.08
N SER A 31 -1.17 3.69 9.88
CA SER A 31 -1.16 5.04 10.44
C SER A 31 -0.76 6.06 9.36
N GLU A 32 -1.04 7.35 9.59
CA GLU A 32 -0.58 8.41 8.66
C GLU A 32 0.95 8.42 8.54
N LYS A 33 1.65 8.14 9.64
CA LYS A 33 3.11 7.98 9.66
C LYS A 33 3.56 6.85 8.72
N ASN A 34 2.87 5.71 8.73
CA ASN A 34 3.20 4.56 7.88
C ASN A 34 3.06 4.91 6.39
N ILE A 35 2.01 5.66 6.03
CA ILE A 35 1.81 6.12 4.64
C ILE A 35 2.90 7.10 4.22
N LEU A 36 3.25 8.07 5.08
CA LEU A 36 4.31 9.03 4.80
C LEU A 36 5.68 8.34 4.64
N GLU A 37 5.98 7.39 5.51
CA GLU A 37 7.21 6.61 5.44
C GLU A 37 7.28 5.77 4.16
N LEU A 38 6.16 5.14 3.77
CA LEU A 38 6.07 4.36 2.54
C LEU A 38 6.41 5.21 1.31
N VAL A 39 5.78 6.37 1.17
CA VAL A 39 6.01 7.29 0.04
C VAL A 39 7.46 7.78 0.00
N LYS A 40 8.06 8.03 1.16
CA LYS A 40 9.48 8.44 1.25
C LYS A 40 10.44 7.32 0.85
N ARG A 41 10.16 6.07 1.24
CA ARG A 41 11.01 4.91 0.94
C ARG A 41 10.89 4.43 -0.50
N CYS A 42 9.70 4.51 -1.08
CA CYS A 42 9.38 3.97 -2.41
C CYS A 42 9.15 5.13 -3.41
N PRO A 43 10.20 5.71 -4.01
CA PRO A 43 10.05 6.82 -4.96
C PRO A 43 9.31 6.43 -6.25
N LYS A 44 9.23 5.12 -6.55
CA LYS A 44 8.49 4.59 -7.71
C LYS A 44 7.04 4.22 -7.40
N LEU A 45 6.57 4.50 -6.19
CA LEU A 45 5.23 4.14 -5.77
C LEU A 45 4.18 4.85 -6.64
N LYS A 46 3.29 4.07 -7.23
CA LYS A 46 2.18 4.53 -8.07
C LYS A 46 0.85 4.33 -7.37
N ARG A 47 0.69 3.22 -6.64
CA ARG A 47 -0.61 2.85 -6.04
C ARG A 47 -0.47 2.28 -4.64
N ILE A 48 -1.38 2.71 -3.78
CA ILE A 48 -1.61 2.13 -2.46
C ILE A 48 -3.02 1.55 -2.46
N GLN A 49 -3.13 0.25 -2.22
CA GLN A 49 -4.40 -0.45 -2.07
C GLN A 49 -4.71 -0.65 -0.59
N LEU A 50 -5.94 -0.32 -0.23
CA LEU A 50 -6.48 -0.53 1.11
C LEU A 50 -7.83 -1.25 1.03
N PRO A 51 -8.11 -2.14 2.00
CA PRO A 51 -9.47 -2.57 2.28
C PRO A 51 -10.41 -1.38 2.48
N SER A 52 -11.65 -1.53 2.05
CA SER A 52 -12.67 -0.46 2.06
C SER A 52 -12.91 0.14 3.45
N SER A 53 -12.75 -0.66 4.50
CA SER A 53 -12.83 -0.25 5.91
C SER A 53 -11.75 0.76 6.29
N TYR A 54 -10.51 0.56 5.82
CA TYR A 54 -9.37 1.42 6.15
C TYR A 54 -9.33 2.66 5.27
N HIS A 55 -9.72 2.53 4.00
CA HIS A 55 -9.76 3.66 3.06
C HIS A 55 -10.58 4.85 3.59
N LYS A 56 -11.72 4.57 4.24
CA LYS A 56 -12.60 5.61 4.82
C LYS A 56 -11.93 6.43 5.92
N THR A 57 -10.90 5.86 6.53
CA THR A 57 -10.27 6.44 7.71
C THR A 57 -9.00 7.21 7.42
N ILE A 58 -8.57 7.24 6.15
CA ILE A 58 -7.48 8.08 5.70
C ILE A 58 -7.95 9.53 5.67
N SER A 59 -7.20 10.41 6.36
CA SER A 59 -7.50 11.84 6.43
C SER A 59 -7.39 12.51 5.07
N ASN A 60 -8.13 13.62 4.91
CA ASN A 60 -8.08 14.41 3.68
C ASN A 60 -6.68 14.97 3.41
N THR A 61 -5.94 15.36 4.46
CA THR A 61 -4.54 15.80 4.37
C THR A 61 -3.66 14.71 3.78
N THR A 62 -3.79 13.48 4.25
CA THR A 62 -3.02 12.33 3.72
C THR A 62 -3.38 12.07 2.25
N LYS A 63 -4.66 12.11 1.88
CA LYS A 63 -5.09 11.96 0.48
C LYS A 63 -4.50 13.04 -0.42
N MET A 64 -4.48 14.29 0.04
CA MET A 64 -3.89 15.40 -0.69
C MET A 64 -2.38 15.21 -0.87
N PHE A 65 -1.68 14.79 0.20
CA PHE A 65 -0.24 14.46 0.13
C PHE A 65 0.06 13.35 -0.88
N LEU A 66 -0.74 12.28 -0.90
CA LEU A 66 -0.61 11.19 -1.86
C LEU A 66 -0.81 11.69 -3.29
N ASN A 67 -1.83 12.53 -3.50
CA ASN A 67 -2.10 13.12 -4.82
C ASN A 67 -0.94 14.01 -5.31
N LEU A 68 -0.36 14.83 -4.42
CA LEU A 68 0.83 15.63 -4.74
C LEU A 68 2.06 14.76 -5.08
N SER A 69 2.13 13.57 -4.50
CA SER A 69 3.20 12.60 -4.76
C SER A 69 2.90 11.70 -5.98
N ASN A 70 1.84 11.98 -6.75
CA ASN A 70 1.34 11.14 -7.84
C ASN A 70 1.02 9.68 -7.44
N VAL A 71 0.70 9.45 -6.17
CA VAL A 71 0.32 8.13 -5.64
C VAL A 71 -1.20 8.02 -5.59
N LYS A 72 -1.77 7.03 -6.27
CA LYS A 72 -3.21 6.74 -6.24
C LYS A 72 -3.56 5.86 -5.06
N LEU A 73 -4.50 6.31 -4.25
CA LEU A 73 -5.14 5.48 -3.24
C LEU A 73 -6.31 4.73 -3.90
N ILE A 74 -6.26 3.40 -3.90
CA ILE A 74 -7.29 2.54 -4.48
C ILE A 74 -7.91 1.65 -3.40
N MET A 75 -9.17 1.28 -3.60
CA MET A 75 -9.85 0.32 -2.75
C MET A 75 -9.71 -1.07 -3.35
N GLY A 76 -9.44 -2.05 -2.50
CA GLY A 76 -9.49 -3.46 -2.87
C GLY A 76 -9.00 -4.33 -1.73
N ASP A 77 -9.36 -5.60 -1.80
CA ASP A 77 -9.08 -6.56 -0.74
C ASP A 77 -8.39 -7.79 -1.35
N ILE A 78 -7.39 -8.30 -0.64
CA ILE A 78 -6.64 -9.48 -1.05
C ILE A 78 -6.98 -10.58 -0.06
N TRP A 79 -7.86 -11.50 -0.47
CA TRP A 79 -8.28 -12.62 0.35
C TRP A 79 -7.38 -13.84 0.12
N GLY A 80 -7.07 -14.56 1.20
CA GLY A 80 -6.41 -15.87 1.12
C GLY A 80 -4.89 -15.84 0.92
N HIS A 81 -4.25 -14.68 0.93
CA HIS A 81 -2.78 -14.60 0.91
C HIS A 81 -2.18 -14.76 2.30
N ARG A 82 -1.14 -15.60 2.37
CA ARG A 82 -0.31 -15.82 3.55
C ARG A 82 0.95 -14.96 3.42
N THR A 83 1.01 -13.86 4.17
CA THR A 83 2.13 -12.89 4.16
C THR A 83 3.47 -13.49 4.60
N ASP A 84 3.45 -14.64 5.27
CA ASP A 84 4.62 -15.43 5.66
C ASP A 84 5.24 -16.24 4.49
N ILE A 85 4.48 -16.47 3.41
CA ILE A 85 4.92 -17.27 2.25
C ILE A 85 4.99 -16.41 0.98
N ASP A 86 3.99 -15.55 0.76
CA ASP A 86 3.87 -14.73 -0.44
C ASP A 86 3.92 -13.24 -0.08
N ARG A 87 5.04 -12.60 -0.44
CA ARG A 87 5.21 -11.14 -0.28
C ARG A 87 4.53 -10.35 -1.40
N PHE A 88 4.08 -11.00 -2.46
CA PHE A 88 3.53 -10.36 -3.66
C PHE A 88 2.23 -11.04 -4.08
N ALA A 89 1.26 -10.26 -4.54
CA ALA A 89 -0.01 -10.72 -5.10
C ALA A 89 -0.21 -10.14 -6.50
N GLU A 90 -0.63 -10.97 -7.46
CA GLU A 90 -1.14 -10.49 -8.74
C GLU A 90 -2.63 -10.18 -8.62
N ILE A 91 -3.02 -8.95 -8.90
CA ILE A 91 -4.41 -8.49 -8.81
C ILE A 91 -4.82 -7.89 -10.15
N GLU A 92 -6.05 -8.16 -10.54
CA GLU A 92 -6.67 -7.46 -11.66
C GLU A 92 -7.23 -6.12 -11.17
N VAL A 93 -6.65 -5.01 -11.66
CA VAL A 93 -6.98 -3.62 -11.29
C VAL A 93 -7.78 -2.94 -12.39
#